data_AF-A0A067T401-F1
#
_entry.id   AF-A0A067T401-F1
#
_cell.length_a   1.000
_cell.length_b   1.000
_cell.length_c   1.000
_cell.angle_alpha   90.00
_cell.angle_beta   90.00
_cell.angle_gamma   90.00
#
_symmetry.space_group_name_H-M   'P 1'
#
loop_
_entity.id
_entity.type
_entity.pdbx_description
1 polymer ?
#
loop_
_entity_poly.entity_id
_entity_poly.type
_entity_poly.pdbx_seq_one_letter_code
_entity_poly.pdbx_strand_id
1 'polypeptide(L)'
;MASSATGSSIPAVTNPGFGFVIISRPLTSNFSRVGSYFAVSHLEDFDYTQPITICVWLGTEPVDQIKTQVVLVVPGKGIIPITMLDQNRLSSVTTLDLNSGMNPTNTLMYELFAISEKPCLLFIRQGDHPDSLIEKEGQDLSFINLALKMVNACHTYLDGNKVEGDALHSSALAKWFLATSRELDGQSPTRFLFDPTLLAAGIVRDLGKTLLDVNRFDIDLNEVILIPMVFIRNWAARLTGMLQGEQKDGVVRNLLRLE
;
A
#
# COMPACT_ATOMS: atom_id res chain seq x y z
N MET A 1 13.62 56.74 0.91
CA MET A 1 12.41 55.90 0.86
C MET A 1 12.93 54.46 0.83
N ALA A 2 13.12 53.74 1.95
CA ALA A 2 12.09 53.08 2.78
C ALA A 2 11.10 52.29 1.90
N SER A 3 10.81 50.99 2.07
CA SER A 3 11.11 49.96 3.07
C SER A 3 10.69 48.61 2.45
N SER A 4 11.26 47.52 2.96
CA SER A 4 11.01 46.10 2.66
C SER A 4 9.54 45.64 2.68
N ALA A 5 9.26 44.57 1.92
CA ALA A 5 8.42 43.47 2.40
C ALA A 5 8.89 42.13 1.77
N THR A 6 9.84 41.51 2.45
CA THR A 6 9.98 40.05 2.53
C THR A 6 8.73 39.45 3.19
N GLY A 7 8.27 38.29 2.70
CA GLY A 7 7.26 37.47 3.36
C GLY A 7 6.41 36.75 2.32
N SER A 8 6.24 35.44 2.32
CA SER A 8 6.53 34.45 3.35
C SER A 8 6.63 33.13 2.60
N SER A 9 7.80 32.47 2.64
CA SER A 9 7.88 31.05 2.35
C SER A 9 6.90 30.35 3.29
N ILE A 10 5.95 29.61 2.73
CA ILE A 10 5.05 28.75 3.50
C ILE A 10 5.94 27.93 4.44
N PRO A 11 5.82 28.07 5.78
CA PRO A 11 6.60 27.26 6.67
C PRO A 11 6.17 25.80 6.44
N ALA A 12 7.14 24.94 6.13
CA ALA A 12 6.94 23.51 6.20
C ALA A 12 6.59 23.15 7.65
N VAL A 13 5.31 22.98 7.94
CA VAL A 13 4.81 22.44 9.22
C VAL A 13 5.11 20.94 9.18
N THR A 14 6.31 20.55 9.62
CA THR A 14 6.75 20.15 10.97
C THR A 14 6.25 18.76 11.33
N ASN A 15 7.22 17.95 11.77
CA ASN A 15 7.13 16.57 12.25
C ASN A 15 5.74 16.10 12.65
N PRO A 16 5.36 14.85 12.34
CA PRO A 16 4.17 14.31 12.95
C PRO A 16 4.25 14.50 14.47
N GLY A 17 3.14 14.82 15.10
CA GLY A 17 3.02 14.93 16.55
C GLY A 17 3.22 13.58 17.27
N PHE A 18 4.20 12.78 16.86
CA PHE A 18 4.63 11.52 17.45
C PHE A 18 6.09 11.23 17.07
N GLY A 19 6.76 10.44 17.90
CA GLY A 19 8.13 10.02 17.72
C GLY A 19 8.38 8.62 18.26
N PHE A 20 9.51 8.03 17.87
CA PHE A 20 9.99 6.79 18.48
C PHE A 20 11.50 6.71 18.52
N VAL A 21 12.01 5.85 19.40
CA VAL A 21 13.41 5.42 19.44
C VAL A 21 13.45 3.93 19.73
N ILE A 22 14.33 3.21 19.04
CA ILE A 22 14.67 1.83 19.38
C ILE A 22 15.88 1.88 20.31
N ILE A 23 15.76 1.36 21.53
CA ILE A 23 16.78 1.56 22.57
C ILE A 23 18.12 0.92 22.18
N SER A 24 18.09 -0.23 21.51
CA SER A 24 19.29 -0.91 21.05
C SER A 24 20.02 -0.16 19.92
N ARG A 25 19.32 0.73 19.19
CA ARG A 25 19.85 1.46 18.03
C ARG A 25 19.16 2.81 17.87
N PRO A 26 19.83 3.94 18.15
CA PRO A 26 19.26 5.25 17.86
C PRO A 26 19.13 5.41 16.34
N LEU A 27 17.90 5.32 15.83
CA LEU A 27 17.55 5.58 14.43
C LEU A 27 16.97 6.99 14.31
N THR A 28 17.33 7.69 13.23
CA THR A 28 16.61 8.89 12.80
C THR A 28 15.24 8.47 12.28
N SER A 29 14.19 8.89 12.97
CA SER A 29 12.81 8.60 12.56
C SER A 29 12.40 9.53 11.42
N ASN A 30 12.26 8.96 10.23
CA ASN A 30 11.66 9.65 9.08
C ASN A 30 10.22 9.22 8.96
N PHE A 31 9.30 10.18 8.92
CA PHE A 31 7.89 9.91 8.83
C PHE A 31 7.33 10.34 7.48
N SER A 32 6.52 9.46 6.90
CA SER A 32 5.75 9.72 5.70
C SER A 32 4.29 9.60 6.03
N ARG A 33 3.51 10.63 5.67
CA ARG A 33 2.07 10.62 5.85
C ARG A 33 1.41 9.83 4.72
N VAL A 34 0.58 8.87 5.08
CA VAL A 34 -0.13 7.95 4.18
C VAL A 34 -1.63 8.20 4.37
N GLY A 35 -2.16 9.19 3.68
CA GLY A 35 -3.54 9.63 3.89
C GLY A 35 -3.74 10.53 5.11
N SER A 36 -4.97 10.65 5.59
CA SER A 36 -5.37 11.57 6.63
C SER A 36 -5.07 11.04 8.03
N TYR A 37 -5.24 9.74 8.23
CA TYR A 37 -5.19 9.06 9.52
C TYR A 37 -3.93 8.22 9.74
N PHE A 38 -3.17 7.90 8.68
CA PHE A 38 -2.02 7.03 8.78
C PHE A 38 -0.72 7.78 8.55
N ALA A 39 0.30 7.42 9.34
CA ALA A 39 1.66 7.80 9.09
C ALA A 39 2.58 6.62 9.34
N VAL A 40 3.64 6.54 8.55
CA VAL A 40 4.57 5.42 8.56
C VAL A 40 5.99 5.91 8.74
N SER A 41 6.75 5.17 9.52
CA SER A 41 8.21 5.30 9.57
C SER A 41 8.85 3.95 9.30
N HIS A 42 9.62 3.87 8.23
CA HIS A 42 10.36 2.67 7.88
C HIS A 42 11.56 2.48 8.81
N LEU A 43 11.78 1.22 9.19
CA LEU A 43 12.92 0.82 10.01
C LEU A 43 14.01 0.30 9.08
N GLU A 44 15.06 1.09 8.89
CA GLU A 44 16.24 0.66 8.15
C GLU A 44 17.10 -0.27 9.01
N ASP A 45 17.76 -1.24 8.37
CA ASP A 45 18.68 -2.19 9.00
C ASP A 45 18.13 -2.91 10.24
N PHE A 46 16.85 -3.26 10.18
CA PHE A 46 16.13 -3.90 11.28
C PHE A 46 16.50 -5.38 11.41
N ASP A 47 17.03 -5.78 12.57
CA ASP A 47 17.41 -7.17 12.88
C ASP A 47 16.25 -7.91 13.56
N TYR A 48 15.76 -8.96 12.90
CA TYR A 48 14.63 -9.77 13.37
C TYR A 48 14.99 -10.83 14.41
N THR A 49 16.27 -10.99 14.73
CA THR A 49 16.75 -12.11 15.54
C THR A 49 16.73 -11.82 17.05
N GLN A 50 16.61 -10.55 17.44
CA GLN A 50 16.68 -10.14 18.84
C GLN A 50 15.39 -9.43 19.27
N PRO A 51 15.01 -9.56 20.56
CA PRO A 51 13.98 -8.71 21.14
C PRO A 51 14.36 -7.24 20.98
N ILE A 52 13.38 -6.42 20.62
CA ILE A 52 13.56 -4.98 20.47
C ILE A 52 12.85 -4.27 21.61
N THR A 53 13.45 -3.22 22.15
CA THR A 53 12.75 -2.32 23.06
C THR A 53 12.55 -0.99 22.34
N ILE A 54 11.29 -0.62 22.17
CA ILE A 54 10.89 0.61 21.48
C ILE A 54 10.23 1.54 22.49
N CYS A 55 10.67 2.78 22.52
CA CYS A 55 9.95 3.88 23.16
C CYS A 55 9.23 4.68 22.08
N VAL A 56 7.93 4.91 22.27
CA VAL A 56 7.09 5.73 21.39
C VAL A 56 6.44 6.84 22.20
N TRP A 57 6.25 8.02 21.61
CA TRP A 57 5.62 9.16 22.28
C TRP A 57 4.80 10.01 21.33
N LEU A 58 3.87 10.79 21.90
CA LEU A 58 3.16 11.89 21.24
C LEU A 58 3.96 13.19 21.40
N GLY A 59 3.97 14.00 20.36
CA GLY A 59 4.61 15.32 20.31
C GLY A 59 3.79 16.39 21.03
N THR A 60 4.23 17.63 20.91
CA THR A 60 3.69 18.79 21.67
C THR A 60 2.50 19.49 21.01
N GLU A 61 2.01 19.00 19.85
CA GLU A 61 0.75 19.50 19.28
C GLU A 61 -0.41 19.16 20.22
N PRO A 62 -1.49 19.96 20.26
CA PRO A 62 -2.57 19.76 21.22
C PRO A 62 -3.16 18.34 21.11
N VAL A 63 -2.77 17.50 22.07
CA VAL A 63 -3.13 16.08 22.18
C VAL A 63 -4.55 15.90 22.71
N ASP A 64 -5.25 17.02 22.96
CA ASP A 64 -6.47 17.13 23.76
C ASP A 64 -7.67 16.35 23.19
N GLN A 65 -7.55 15.72 22.01
CA GLN A 65 -8.52 14.76 21.46
C GLN A 65 -7.91 13.63 20.61
N ILE A 66 -6.61 13.34 20.72
CA ILE A 66 -5.95 12.40 19.82
C ILE A 66 -5.62 11.08 20.51
N LYS A 67 -6.37 10.03 20.17
CA LYS A 67 -5.92 8.64 20.36
C LYS A 67 -5.10 8.19 19.16
N THR A 68 -3.96 7.57 19.39
CA THR A 68 -3.07 7.05 18.34
C THR A 68 -2.71 5.61 18.64
N GLN A 69 -3.12 4.70 17.77
CA GLN A 69 -2.67 3.32 17.82
C GLN A 69 -1.32 3.20 17.12
N VAL A 70 -0.35 2.57 17.78
CA VAL A 70 0.96 2.29 17.20
C VAL A 70 1.14 0.80 17.01
N VAL A 71 1.48 0.40 15.79
CA VAL A 71 1.73 -0.99 15.43
C VAL A 71 3.04 -1.12 14.66
N LEU A 72 3.73 -2.24 14.85
CA LEU A 72 4.88 -2.63 14.05
C LEU A 72 4.42 -3.58 12.94
N VAL A 73 4.70 -3.21 11.71
CA VAL A 73 4.52 -4.05 10.54
C VAL A 73 5.85 -4.76 10.27
N VAL A 74 5.80 -6.09 10.18
CA VAL A 74 6.94 -6.92 9.83
C VAL A 74 6.63 -7.72 8.57
N PRO A 75 7.33 -7.46 7.45
CA PRO A 75 7.16 -8.21 6.21
C PRO A 75 7.29 -9.71 6.45
N GLY A 76 6.33 -10.49 5.99
CA GLY A 76 6.31 -11.95 6.16
C GLY A 76 6.02 -12.49 7.57
N LYS A 77 6.04 -11.66 8.62
CA LYS A 77 5.66 -12.07 9.99
C LYS A 77 4.31 -11.51 10.46
N GLY A 78 3.82 -10.43 9.87
CA GLY A 78 2.53 -9.83 10.19
C GLY A 78 2.63 -8.53 10.98
N ILE A 79 1.63 -8.24 11.81
CA ILE A 79 1.44 -6.94 12.47
C ILE A 79 1.41 -7.14 13.97
N ILE A 80 2.25 -6.38 14.67
CA ILE A 80 2.47 -6.49 16.11
C ILE A 80 1.99 -5.18 16.75
N PRO A 81 0.86 -5.19 17.48
CA PRO A 81 0.43 -4.05 18.28
C PRO A 81 1.49 -3.67 19.31
N ILE A 82 1.86 -2.39 19.37
CA ILE A 82 2.82 -1.88 20.35
C ILE A 82 2.09 -1.27 21.53
N THR A 83 1.24 -0.28 21.27
CA THR A 83 0.54 0.47 22.30
C THR A 83 -0.57 1.35 21.72
N MET A 84 -1.37 1.92 22.61
CA MET A 84 -2.23 3.07 22.36
C MET A 84 -1.66 4.28 23.11
N LEU A 85 -1.53 5.41 22.43
CA LEU A 85 -1.13 6.68 23.02
C LEU A 85 -2.30 7.66 23.02
N ASP A 86 -2.46 8.38 24.12
CA ASP A 86 -3.48 9.42 24.31
C ASP A 86 -2.99 10.42 25.37
N GLN A 87 -3.85 11.36 25.80
CA GLN A 87 -3.51 12.34 26.85
C GLN A 87 -3.10 11.73 28.18
N ASN A 88 -3.67 10.58 28.54
CA ASN A 88 -3.36 9.90 29.79
C ASN A 88 -2.06 9.09 29.67
N ARG A 89 -1.66 8.76 28.44
CA ARG A 89 -0.45 8.00 28.11
C ARG A 89 0.26 8.58 26.90
N LEU A 90 0.97 9.68 27.14
CA LEU A 90 1.74 10.38 26.09
C LEU A 90 2.94 9.58 25.59
N SER A 91 3.44 8.61 26.35
CA SER A 91 4.55 7.76 25.93
C SER A 91 4.41 6.32 26.45
N SER A 92 5.13 5.42 25.80
CA SER A 92 5.19 4.01 26.19
C SER A 92 6.52 3.41 25.81
N VAL A 93 7.05 2.56 26.68
CA VAL A 93 8.17 1.68 26.39
C VAL A 93 7.65 0.26 26.33
N THR A 94 7.90 -0.42 25.22
CA THR A 94 7.46 -1.80 24.99
C THR A 94 8.62 -2.62 24.48
N THR A 95 8.84 -3.80 25.07
CA THR A 95 9.76 -4.82 24.53
C THR A 95 8.95 -5.79 23.68
N LEU A 96 9.30 -5.91 22.41
CA LEU A 96 8.64 -6.82 21.47
C LEU A 96 9.51 -8.05 21.24
N ASP A 97 8.89 -9.21 21.35
CA ASP A 97 9.44 -10.47 20.87
C ASP A 97 8.90 -10.77 19.47
N LEU A 98 9.78 -10.66 18.47
CA LEU A 98 9.46 -10.86 17.05
C LEU A 98 9.23 -12.32 16.67
N ASN A 99 9.42 -13.26 17.60
CA ASN A 99 9.12 -14.67 17.41
C ASN A 99 7.71 -15.04 17.86
N SER A 100 7.07 -14.18 18.66
CA SER A 100 5.72 -14.36 19.18
C SER A 100 4.64 -13.87 18.21
N GLY A 101 4.87 -14.00 16.89
CA GLY A 101 4.05 -13.42 15.83
C GLY A 101 2.54 -13.56 16.10
N MET A 102 1.86 -12.43 16.27
CA MET A 102 0.41 -12.42 16.44
C MET A 102 -0.25 -12.38 15.07
N ASN A 103 -1.25 -13.24 14.88
CA ASN A 103 -2.20 -13.07 13.79
C ASN A 103 -2.97 -11.76 14.04
N PRO A 104 -2.94 -10.78 13.13
CA PRO A 104 -3.68 -9.55 13.32
C PRO A 104 -5.18 -9.87 13.35
N THR A 105 -5.87 -9.29 14.34
CA THR A 105 -7.33 -9.41 14.48
C THR A 105 -8.10 -8.61 13.42
N ASN A 106 -7.43 -7.74 12.66
CA ASN A 106 -8.03 -6.89 11.64
C ASN A 106 -7.47 -7.21 10.23
N THR A 107 -8.31 -7.80 9.39
CA THR A 107 -7.99 -8.19 8.00
C THR A 107 -7.52 -7.00 7.15
N LEU A 108 -8.04 -5.79 7.42
CA LEU A 108 -7.68 -4.56 6.71
C LEU A 108 -6.22 -4.19 6.92
N MET A 109 -5.74 -4.37 8.14
CA MET A 109 -4.35 -4.10 8.49
C MET A 109 -3.44 -5.10 7.76
N TYR A 110 -3.83 -6.38 7.69
CA TYR A 110 -3.08 -7.36 6.89
C TYR A 110 -2.93 -6.92 5.43
N GLU A 111 -4.00 -6.41 4.81
CA GLU A 111 -3.98 -6.00 3.39
C GLU A 111 -3.22 -4.70 3.12
N LEU A 112 -3.28 -3.74 4.03
CA LEU A 112 -2.50 -2.50 3.95
C LEU A 112 -1.00 -2.75 3.98
N PHE A 113 -0.57 -3.79 4.72
CA PHE A 113 0.81 -3.89 5.19
C PHE A 113 1.52 -5.19 4.80
N ALA A 114 0.84 -6.16 4.17
CA ALA A 114 1.43 -7.39 3.64
C ALA A 114 2.51 -7.16 2.56
N ILE A 115 2.66 -5.93 2.09
CA ILE A 115 3.45 -5.57 0.90
C ILE A 115 4.62 -4.66 1.22
N SER A 116 4.67 -4.12 2.44
CA SER A 116 5.83 -3.36 2.86
C SER A 116 7.07 -4.25 2.70
N GLU A 117 8.06 -3.81 1.93
CA GLU A 117 9.30 -4.57 1.73
C GLU A 117 10.20 -4.50 2.98
N LYS A 118 10.03 -3.44 3.76
CA LYS A 118 10.80 -3.16 4.99
C LYS A 118 9.87 -3.10 6.19
N PRO A 119 10.32 -3.47 7.39
CA PRO A 119 9.57 -3.22 8.61
C PRO A 119 9.28 -1.74 8.76
N CYS A 120 8.11 -1.44 9.31
CA CYS A 120 7.75 -0.06 9.56
C CYS A 120 6.86 0.07 10.79
N LEU A 121 6.98 1.21 11.47
CA LEU A 121 6.03 1.62 12.48
C LEU A 121 4.90 2.38 11.80
N LEU A 122 3.68 1.95 12.06
CA LEU A 122 2.48 2.60 11.62
C LEU A 122 1.80 3.28 12.81
N PHE A 123 1.48 4.55 12.61
CA PHE A 123 0.74 5.39 13.54
C PHE A 123 -0.64 5.65 12.94
N ILE A 124 -1.68 5.17 13.63
CA ILE A 124 -3.08 5.31 13.22
C ILE A 124 -3.75 6.30 14.16
N ARG A 125 -4.09 7.47 13.64
CA ARG A 125 -4.80 8.51 14.38
C ARG A 125 -6.29 8.13 14.46
N GLN A 126 -6.75 7.82 15.67
CA GLN A 126 -8.14 7.45 15.94
C GLN A 126 -9.03 8.64 16.33
N GLY A 127 -8.49 9.66 17.00
CA GLY A 127 -9.18 10.94 17.25
C GLY A 127 -10.63 10.83 17.76
N ASP A 128 -11.44 11.87 17.49
CA ASP A 128 -12.91 11.89 17.69
C ASP A 128 -13.69 11.45 16.44
N HIS A 129 -12.99 10.96 15.42
CA HIS A 129 -13.62 10.56 14.17
C HIS A 129 -14.23 9.15 14.32
N PRO A 130 -15.34 8.86 13.63
CA PRO A 130 -15.88 7.50 13.60
C PRO A 130 -14.84 6.51 13.08
N ASP A 131 -14.71 5.36 13.73
CA ASP A 131 -13.83 4.26 13.27
C ASP A 131 -14.08 3.90 11.80
N SER A 132 -15.31 4.08 11.33
CA SER A 132 -15.69 3.86 9.93
C SER A 132 -14.97 4.75 8.91
N LEU A 133 -14.53 5.96 9.27
CA LEU A 133 -13.74 6.81 8.36
C LEU A 133 -12.31 6.31 8.22
N ILE A 134 -11.73 5.82 9.33
CA ILE A 134 -10.38 5.25 9.35
C ILE A 134 -10.37 3.93 8.59
N GLU A 135 -11.38 3.10 8.82
CA GLU A 135 -11.58 1.86 8.06
C GLU A 135 -11.74 2.14 6.57
N LYS A 136 -12.54 3.14 6.19
CA LYS A 136 -12.72 3.51 4.79
C LYS A 136 -11.42 4.00 4.14
N GLU A 137 -10.67 4.88 4.80
CA GLU A 137 -9.38 5.33 4.27
C GLU A 137 -8.38 4.17 4.19
N GLY A 138 -8.35 3.28 5.18
CA GLY A 138 -7.56 2.05 5.14
C GLY A 138 -7.98 1.11 4.01
N GLN A 139 -9.28 1.04 3.69
CA GLN A 139 -9.77 0.31 2.50
C GLN A 139 -9.28 0.96 1.21
N ASP A 140 -9.31 2.28 1.11
CA ASP A 140 -8.83 2.98 -0.09
C ASP A 140 -7.31 2.85 -0.30
N LEU A 141 -6.57 2.65 0.78
CA LEU A 141 -5.12 2.41 0.78
C LEU A 141 -4.74 0.92 0.64
N SER A 142 -5.71 0.00 0.80
CA SER A 142 -5.48 -1.45 0.69
C SER A 142 -5.07 -1.82 -0.74
N PHE A 143 -4.02 -2.64 -0.85
CA PHE A 143 -3.61 -3.18 -2.14
C PHE A 143 -4.68 -4.02 -2.81
N ILE A 144 -5.42 -4.84 -2.05
CA ILE A 144 -6.45 -5.70 -2.64
C ILE A 144 -7.52 -4.82 -3.29
N ASN A 145 -7.96 -3.77 -2.61
CA ASN A 145 -8.92 -2.83 -3.18
C ASN A 145 -8.35 -2.08 -4.38
N LEU A 146 -7.08 -1.67 -4.34
CA LEU A 146 -6.44 -1.05 -5.50
C LEU A 146 -6.35 -2.04 -6.68
N ALA A 147 -5.95 -3.29 -6.42
CA ALA A 147 -5.86 -4.35 -7.42
C ALA A 147 -7.22 -4.64 -8.05
N LEU A 148 -8.28 -4.75 -7.25
CA LEU A 148 -9.65 -4.91 -7.75
C LEU A 148 -10.08 -3.71 -8.62
N LYS A 149 -9.81 -2.48 -8.16
CA LYS A 149 -10.09 -1.26 -8.94
C LYS A 149 -9.32 -1.28 -10.28
N MET A 150 -8.04 -1.64 -10.27
CA MET A 150 -7.19 -1.66 -11.46
C MET A 150 -7.54 -2.80 -12.43
N VAL A 151 -7.88 -3.99 -11.95
CA VAL A 151 -8.36 -5.10 -12.79
C VAL A 151 -9.66 -4.72 -13.48
N ASN A 152 -10.60 -4.10 -12.76
CA ASN A 152 -11.85 -3.61 -13.33
C ASN A 152 -11.62 -2.47 -14.34
N ALA A 153 -10.71 -1.55 -14.04
CA ALA A 153 -10.34 -0.45 -14.95
C ALA A 153 -9.69 -1.01 -16.22
N CYS A 154 -8.78 -1.98 -16.10
CA CYS A 154 -8.17 -2.69 -17.23
C CYS A 154 -9.24 -3.37 -18.08
N HIS A 155 -10.08 -4.21 -17.49
CA HIS A 155 -11.18 -4.88 -18.18
C HIS A 155 -12.08 -3.89 -18.94
N THR A 156 -12.50 -2.80 -18.26
CA THR A 156 -13.38 -1.77 -18.85
C THR A 156 -12.69 -1.07 -20.02
N TYR A 157 -11.41 -0.73 -19.87
CA TYR A 157 -10.64 -0.11 -20.93
C TYR A 157 -10.53 -1.04 -22.16
N LEU A 158 -10.22 -2.31 -21.94
CA LEU A 158 -10.09 -3.28 -23.03
C LEU A 158 -11.42 -3.55 -23.74
N ASP A 159 -12.55 -3.65 -23.01
CA ASP A 159 -13.87 -3.80 -23.63
C ASP A 159 -14.28 -2.56 -24.46
N GLY A 160 -13.90 -1.36 -24.01
CA GLY A 160 -14.10 -0.13 -24.76
C GLY A 160 -13.22 0.01 -26.02
N ASN A 161 -12.15 -0.78 -26.13
CA ASN A 161 -11.21 -0.78 -27.27
C ASN A 161 -11.34 -2.06 -28.14
N LYS A 162 -12.46 -2.77 -28.05
CA LYS A 162 -12.71 -3.94 -28.89
C LYS A 162 -12.81 -3.58 -30.38
N VAL A 163 -12.38 -4.50 -31.21
CA VAL A 163 -12.58 -4.48 -32.66
C VAL A 163 -13.72 -5.41 -33.06
N GLU A 164 -14.03 -5.47 -34.34
CA GLU A 164 -15.06 -6.34 -34.88
C GLU A 164 -14.79 -7.81 -34.52
N GLY A 165 -15.84 -8.54 -34.11
CA GLY A 165 -15.74 -9.95 -33.69
C GLY A 165 -15.51 -10.19 -32.19
N ASP A 166 -15.75 -9.20 -31.32
CA ASP A 166 -15.58 -9.31 -29.85
C ASP A 166 -14.16 -9.74 -29.44
N ALA A 167 -13.18 -9.14 -30.11
CA ALA A 167 -11.76 -9.29 -29.83
C ALA A 167 -11.09 -7.92 -29.64
N LEU A 168 -9.87 -7.90 -29.12
CA LEU A 168 -9.04 -6.69 -29.04
C LEU A 168 -7.65 -6.95 -29.61
N HIS A 169 -6.97 -5.90 -30.08
CA HIS A 169 -5.55 -6.00 -30.38
C HIS A 169 -4.73 -5.97 -29.09
N SER A 170 -3.71 -6.83 -28.98
CA SER A 170 -2.77 -6.86 -27.85
C SER A 170 -2.15 -5.49 -27.53
N SER A 171 -1.98 -4.62 -28.53
CA SER A 171 -1.51 -3.24 -28.35
C SER A 171 -2.39 -2.36 -27.46
N ALA A 172 -3.68 -2.70 -27.28
CA ALA A 172 -4.56 -2.00 -26.34
C ALA A 172 -4.11 -2.19 -24.89
N LEU A 173 -3.51 -3.34 -24.54
CA LEU A 173 -2.97 -3.60 -23.20
C LEU A 173 -1.77 -2.71 -22.90
N ALA A 174 -0.85 -2.57 -23.87
CA ALA A 174 0.29 -1.67 -23.74
C ALA A 174 -0.15 -0.20 -23.59
N LYS A 175 -1.17 0.22 -24.35
CA LYS A 175 -1.75 1.58 -24.21
C LYS A 175 -2.36 1.80 -22.84
N TRP A 176 -3.12 0.83 -22.32
CA TRP A 176 -3.66 0.88 -20.96
C TRP A 176 -2.54 1.04 -19.93
N PHE A 177 -1.55 0.16 -19.96
CA PHE A 177 -0.42 0.19 -19.01
C PHE A 177 0.32 1.53 -19.03
N LEU A 178 0.62 2.07 -20.21
CA LEU A 178 1.30 3.36 -20.34
C LEU A 178 0.46 4.54 -19.86
N ALA A 179 -0.87 4.48 -20.03
CA ALA A 179 -1.77 5.52 -19.53
C ALA A 179 -1.89 5.46 -18.00
N THR A 180 -2.11 4.26 -17.45
CA THR A 180 -2.21 4.04 -16.01
C THR A 180 -0.91 4.33 -15.28
N SER A 181 0.24 3.93 -15.81
CA SER A 181 1.54 4.24 -15.18
C SER A 181 1.78 5.74 -15.10
N ARG A 182 1.46 6.49 -16.16
CA ARG A 182 1.54 7.96 -16.15
C ARG A 182 0.59 8.61 -15.13
N GLU A 183 -0.60 8.06 -14.95
CA GLU A 183 -1.54 8.53 -13.92
C GLU A 183 -0.98 8.28 -12.52
N LEU A 184 -0.36 7.12 -12.29
CA LEU A 184 0.24 6.74 -11.01
C LEU A 184 1.50 7.55 -10.68
N ASP A 185 2.37 7.80 -11.67
CA ASP A 185 3.56 8.66 -11.54
C ASP A 185 3.19 10.11 -11.17
N GLY A 186 2.00 10.56 -11.57
CA GLY A 186 1.46 11.87 -11.22
C GLY A 186 0.96 11.98 -9.76
N GLN A 187 0.89 10.87 -9.02
CA GLN A 187 0.44 10.87 -7.63
C GLN A 187 1.62 11.04 -6.66
N SER A 188 1.34 11.55 -5.46
CA SER A 188 2.38 11.65 -4.42
C SER A 188 2.91 10.24 -4.10
N PRO A 189 4.24 10.00 -4.14
CA PRO A 189 4.84 8.72 -3.75
C PRO A 189 4.46 8.27 -2.34
N THR A 190 4.11 9.23 -1.46
CA THR A 190 3.70 8.96 -0.08
C THR A 190 2.26 8.48 0.05
N ARG A 191 1.49 8.44 -1.05
CA ARG A 191 0.07 8.04 -1.01
C ARG A 191 -0.09 6.55 -0.72
N PHE A 192 0.83 5.72 -1.19
CA PHE A 192 0.77 4.27 -1.04
C PHE A 192 1.97 3.76 -0.25
N LEU A 193 1.80 2.61 0.39
CA LEU A 193 2.87 1.92 1.13
C LEU A 193 3.75 1.04 0.25
N PHE A 194 3.43 1.01 -1.04
CA PHE A 194 4.05 0.23 -2.08
C PHE A 194 4.04 1.04 -3.38
N ASP A 195 4.87 0.66 -4.34
CA ASP A 195 4.85 1.26 -5.66
C ASP A 195 3.65 0.71 -6.47
N PRO A 196 2.61 1.52 -6.76
CA PRO A 196 1.43 1.05 -7.48
C PRO A 196 1.72 0.73 -8.96
N THR A 197 2.84 1.19 -9.52
CA THR A 197 3.23 0.85 -10.90
C THR A 197 3.61 -0.64 -11.02
N LEU A 198 4.16 -1.22 -9.95
CA LEU A 198 4.43 -2.66 -9.86
C LEU A 198 3.14 -3.47 -9.95
N LEU A 199 2.05 -3.00 -9.34
CA LEU A 199 0.74 -3.63 -9.46
C LEU A 199 0.22 -3.56 -10.89
N ALA A 200 0.34 -2.41 -11.58
CA ALA A 200 -0.03 -2.31 -12.99
C ALA A 200 0.74 -3.32 -13.85
N ALA A 201 2.05 -3.41 -13.67
CA ALA A 201 2.91 -4.36 -14.37
C ALA A 201 2.55 -5.81 -14.05
N GLY A 202 2.29 -6.10 -12.78
CA GLY A 202 1.84 -7.42 -12.30
C GLY A 202 0.54 -7.88 -12.95
N ILE A 203 -0.43 -6.98 -13.11
CA ILE A 203 -1.70 -7.27 -13.79
C ILE A 203 -1.47 -7.62 -15.26
N VAL A 204 -0.65 -6.83 -15.97
CA VAL A 204 -0.29 -7.10 -17.38
C VAL A 204 0.39 -8.45 -17.50
N ARG A 205 1.35 -8.75 -16.63
CA ARG A 205 2.05 -10.03 -16.63
C ARG A 205 1.12 -11.20 -16.33
N ASP A 206 0.26 -11.10 -15.31
CA ASP A 206 -0.68 -12.18 -15.00
C ASP A 206 -1.60 -12.47 -16.20
N LEU A 207 -2.09 -11.42 -16.87
CA LEU A 207 -2.85 -11.57 -18.11
C LEU A 207 -2.02 -12.27 -19.19
N GLY A 208 -0.80 -11.78 -19.47
CA GLY A 208 0.09 -12.34 -20.49
C GLY A 208 0.45 -13.80 -20.24
N LYS A 209 0.78 -14.14 -18.99
CA LYS A 209 1.02 -15.53 -18.57
C LYS A 209 -0.21 -16.40 -18.75
N THR A 210 -1.38 -15.89 -18.36
CA THR A 210 -2.64 -16.65 -18.51
C THR A 210 -2.98 -16.86 -19.99
N LEU A 211 -2.70 -15.88 -20.86
CA LEU A 211 -2.87 -16.00 -22.31
C LEU A 211 -1.96 -17.08 -22.89
N LEU A 212 -0.69 -17.10 -22.48
CA LEU A 212 0.29 -18.09 -22.90
C LEU A 212 -0.09 -19.49 -22.40
N ASP A 213 -0.46 -19.63 -21.13
CA ASP A 213 -0.75 -20.92 -20.51
C ASP A 213 -2.02 -21.56 -21.08
N VAL A 214 -3.08 -20.78 -21.31
CA VAL A 214 -4.38 -21.29 -21.75
C VAL A 214 -4.47 -21.42 -23.27
N ASN A 215 -4.01 -20.39 -24.00
CA ASN A 215 -4.23 -20.30 -25.44
C ASN A 215 -2.94 -20.47 -26.27
N ARG A 216 -1.78 -20.64 -25.62
CA ARG A 216 -0.46 -20.66 -26.28
C ARG A 216 -0.18 -19.39 -27.09
N PHE A 217 -0.82 -18.28 -26.74
CA PHE A 217 -0.54 -16.99 -27.34
C PHE A 217 0.54 -16.27 -26.54
N ASP A 218 1.72 -16.17 -27.15
CA ASP A 218 2.82 -15.40 -26.61
C ASP A 218 2.73 -13.96 -27.13
N ILE A 219 2.38 -13.04 -26.22
CA ILE A 219 2.26 -11.60 -26.51
C ILE A 219 3.62 -10.92 -26.70
N ASP A 220 4.71 -11.54 -26.26
CA ASP A 220 6.07 -11.00 -26.39
C ASP A 220 6.71 -11.38 -27.73
N LEU A 221 6.26 -12.50 -28.34
CA LEU A 221 6.80 -13.00 -29.61
C LEU A 221 6.03 -12.54 -30.86
N ASN A 222 4.77 -12.10 -30.72
CA ASN A 222 3.92 -11.78 -31.86
C ASN A 222 3.53 -10.29 -31.87
N GLU A 223 3.86 -9.58 -32.96
CA GLU A 223 3.72 -8.13 -33.05
C GLU A 223 2.28 -7.63 -32.88
N VAL A 224 1.26 -8.40 -33.30
CA VAL A 224 -0.16 -8.07 -33.11
C VAL A 224 -0.99 -9.35 -32.97
N ILE A 225 -1.52 -9.60 -31.77
CA ILE A 225 -2.44 -10.72 -31.51
C ILE A 225 -3.85 -10.16 -31.29
N LEU A 226 -4.85 -10.85 -31.84
CA LEU A 226 -6.24 -10.63 -31.47
C LEU A 226 -6.58 -11.49 -30.25
N ILE A 227 -6.91 -10.83 -29.14
CA ILE A 227 -7.30 -11.50 -27.90
C ILE A 227 -8.83 -11.51 -27.82
N PRO A 228 -9.47 -12.68 -27.73
CA PRO A 228 -10.93 -12.76 -27.55
C PRO A 228 -11.38 -12.08 -26.25
N MET A 229 -12.43 -11.26 -26.29
CA MET A 229 -12.95 -10.59 -25.09
C MET A 229 -13.51 -11.58 -24.06
N VAL A 230 -14.02 -12.74 -24.50
CA VAL A 230 -14.43 -13.81 -23.58
C VAL A 230 -13.29 -14.27 -22.68
N PHE A 231 -12.05 -14.29 -23.19
CA PHE A 231 -10.88 -14.60 -22.38
C PHE A 231 -10.64 -13.50 -21.33
N ILE A 232 -10.68 -12.22 -21.74
CA ILE A 232 -10.48 -11.08 -20.81
C ILE A 232 -11.52 -11.09 -19.68
N ARG A 233 -12.80 -11.34 -20.02
CA ARG A 233 -13.89 -11.44 -19.04
C ARG A 233 -13.63 -12.56 -18.02
N ASN A 234 -13.26 -13.75 -18.51
CA ASN A 234 -12.97 -14.90 -17.66
C ASN A 234 -11.74 -14.68 -16.79
N TRP A 235 -10.68 -14.08 -17.34
CA TRP A 235 -9.48 -13.72 -16.60
C TRP A 235 -9.79 -12.72 -15.48
N ALA A 236 -10.50 -11.63 -15.79
CA ALA A 236 -10.84 -10.60 -14.81
C ALA A 236 -11.70 -11.19 -13.67
N ALA A 237 -12.70 -12.02 -14.00
CA ALA A 237 -13.52 -12.71 -13.02
C ALA A 237 -12.70 -13.68 -12.14
N ARG A 238 -11.79 -14.45 -12.75
CA ARG A 238 -10.88 -15.35 -12.02
C ARG A 238 -9.99 -14.59 -11.05
N LEU A 239 -9.28 -13.56 -11.54
CA LEU A 239 -8.34 -12.80 -10.72
C LEU A 239 -9.04 -12.06 -9.58
N THR A 240 -10.20 -11.46 -9.85
CA THR A 240 -11.06 -10.84 -8.82
C THR A 240 -11.49 -11.87 -7.77
N GLY A 241 -11.94 -13.06 -8.20
CA GLY A 241 -12.32 -14.14 -7.31
C GLY A 241 -11.17 -14.64 -6.43
N MET A 242 -9.94 -14.73 -6.98
CA MET A 242 -8.77 -15.13 -6.20
C MET A 242 -8.33 -14.04 -5.21
N LEU A 243 -8.41 -12.75 -5.58
CA LEU A 243 -8.12 -11.61 -4.71
C LEU A 243 -9.08 -11.51 -3.52
N GLN A 244 -10.34 -11.92 -3.71
CA GLN A 244 -11.38 -11.92 -2.67
C GLN A 244 -11.47 -13.24 -1.89
N GLY A 245 -10.79 -14.30 -2.35
CA GLY A 245 -10.87 -15.64 -1.79
C GLY A 245 -9.71 -16.01 -0.88
N GLU A 246 -9.65 -17.29 -0.51
CA GLU A 246 -8.61 -17.84 0.37
C GLU A 246 -7.19 -17.80 -0.24
N GLN A 247 -7.07 -17.60 -1.56
CA GLN A 247 -5.80 -17.55 -2.28
C GLN A 247 -5.16 -16.16 -2.33
N LYS A 248 -5.75 -15.16 -1.66
CA LYS A 248 -5.35 -13.76 -1.74
C LYS A 248 -3.84 -13.53 -1.52
N ASP A 249 -3.23 -14.19 -0.53
CA ASP A 249 -1.83 -13.97 -0.18
C ASP A 249 -0.87 -14.43 -1.29
N GLY A 250 -1.22 -15.53 -1.96
CA GLY A 250 -0.47 -16.05 -3.10
C GLY A 250 -0.58 -15.12 -4.32
N VAL A 251 -1.77 -14.58 -4.57
CA VAL A 251 -2.01 -13.62 -5.68
C VAL A 251 -1.25 -12.33 -5.45
N VAL A 252 -1.33 -11.75 -4.24
CA VAL A 252 -0.63 -10.52 -3.87
C VAL A 252 0.86 -10.66 -4.15
N ARG A 253 1.49 -11.74 -3.67
CA ARG A 253 2.91 -12.02 -3.95
C ARG A 253 3.19 -12.15 -5.44
N ASN A 254 2.34 -12.85 -6.18
CA ASN A 254 2.52 -13.05 -7.61
C ASN A 254 2.36 -11.76 -8.43
N LEU A 255 1.50 -10.84 -8.01
CA LEU A 255 1.34 -9.54 -8.68
C LEU A 255 2.52 -8.60 -8.39
N LEU A 256 3.14 -8.70 -7.22
CA LEU A 256 4.20 -7.79 -6.79
C LEU A 256 5.63 -8.22 -7.16
N ARG A 257 5.86 -9.50 -7.47
CA ARG A 257 7.18 -9.93 -7.94
C ARG A 257 7.53 -9.20 -9.23
N LEU A 258 8.79 -8.81 -9.40
CA LEU A 258 9.41 -8.60 -10.71
C LEU A 258 10.45 -9.73 -10.81
N GLU A 259 10.05 -10.86 -11.39
CA GLU A 259 11.00 -11.91 -11.82
C GLU A 259 11.37 -11.65 -13.28
#